data_AF-A0A1S3YAT4-F1
#
_entry.id   AF-A0A1S3YAT4-F1
#
_cell.length_a   1.000
_cell.length_b   1.000
_cell.length_c   1.000
_cell.angle_alpha   90.00
_cell.angle_beta   90.00
_cell.angle_gamma   90.00
#
_symmetry.space_group_name_H-M   'P 1'
#
loop_
_entity.id
_entity.type
_entity.pdbx_description
1 polymer ?
#
loop_
_entity_poly.entity_id
_entity_poly.type
_entity_poly.pdbx_seq_one_letter_code
_entity_poly.pdbx_strand_id
1 'polypeptide(L)'
;MMKKFFEEHLHIDEEVRYCLAGSGYFDVRDSNGAWIRIWVKKGGLIVVPAGIYQCFTLDSSNYIKAIRLFASDPIWTAYYRPDADQLPARKQYVETFGVTKKGVGHDAVNAATGVDRIEELETFIGCN
;
A
#
# COMPACT_ATOMS: atom_id res chain seq x y z
N MET A 1 -16.67 -5.44 4.56
CA MET A 1 -15.41 -4.68 4.74
C MET A 1 -14.33 -5.12 3.75
N MET A 2 -14.02 -6.43 3.65
CA MET A 2 -13.00 -6.97 2.74
C MET A 2 -13.13 -6.55 1.27
N LYS A 3 -14.35 -6.49 0.73
CA LYS A 3 -14.59 -6.10 -0.67
C LYS A 3 -13.92 -4.79 -1.06
N LYS A 4 -13.92 -3.79 -0.16
CA LYS A 4 -13.30 -2.48 -0.40
C LYS A 4 -11.77 -2.55 -0.45
N PHE A 5 -11.17 -3.43 0.34
CA PHE A 5 -9.71 -3.61 0.37
C PHE A 5 -9.21 -4.39 -0.85
N PHE A 6 -10.03 -5.32 -1.35
CA PHE A 6 -9.66 -6.16 -2.48
C PHE A 6 -9.87 -5.49 -3.85
N GLU A 7 -10.77 -4.51 -3.92
CA GLU A 7 -10.94 -3.71 -5.13
C GLU A 7 -9.68 -2.86 -5.39
N GLU A 8 -9.19 -2.85 -6.64
CA GLU A 8 -7.95 -2.15 -7.01
C GLU A 8 -8.10 -0.63 -6.79
N HIS A 9 -7.26 -0.08 -5.92
CA HIS A 9 -7.30 1.33 -5.53
C HIS A 9 -5.90 1.91 -5.31
N LEU A 10 -5.85 3.22 -5.10
CA LEU A 10 -4.67 3.93 -4.62
C LEU A 10 -5.02 4.90 -3.49
N HIS A 11 -3.99 5.32 -2.77
CA HIS A 11 -4.06 6.40 -1.78
C HIS A 11 -3.20 7.59 -2.22
N ILE A 12 -3.57 8.78 -1.75
CA ILE A 12 -2.80 10.02 -1.99
C ILE A 12 -1.62 10.17 -1.02
N ASP A 13 -1.63 9.40 0.06
CA ASP A 13 -0.56 9.27 1.06
C ASP A 13 -0.01 7.83 1.06
N GLU A 14 1.13 7.61 1.72
CA GLU A 14 1.69 6.27 1.89
C GLU A 14 0.80 5.37 2.76
N GLU A 15 0.69 4.10 2.39
CA GLU A 15 0.09 3.07 3.23
C GLU A 15 1.18 2.26 3.94
N VAL A 16 1.38 2.56 5.22
CA VAL A 16 2.37 1.86 6.05
C VAL A 16 1.68 0.89 7.01
N ARG A 17 2.14 -0.37 7.02
CA ARG A 17 1.58 -1.45 7.84
C ARG A 17 2.68 -2.29 8.49
N TYR A 18 2.62 -2.44 9.81
CA TYR A 18 3.47 -3.36 10.55
C TYR A 18 2.66 -4.51 11.14
N CYS A 19 2.93 -5.75 10.72
CA CYS A 19 2.15 -6.92 11.10
C CYS A 19 2.58 -7.46 12.48
N LEU A 20 1.65 -7.43 13.45
CA LEU A 20 1.85 -7.94 14.81
C LEU A 20 1.51 -9.42 14.96
N ALA A 21 0.52 -9.90 14.19
CA ALA A 21 0.08 -11.31 14.18
C ALA A 21 -0.67 -11.65 12.89
N GLY A 22 -0.74 -12.93 12.56
CA GLY A 22 -1.38 -13.40 11.32
C GLY A 22 -0.62 -13.01 10.06
N SER A 23 -1.35 -12.92 8.95
CA SER A 23 -0.77 -12.61 7.64
C SER A 23 -1.81 -12.23 6.58
N GLY A 24 -1.33 -11.63 5.48
CA GLY A 24 -2.15 -11.22 4.35
C GLY A 24 -1.31 -10.87 3.13
N TYR A 25 -1.98 -10.67 2.00
CA TYR A 25 -1.37 -10.32 0.73
C TYR A 25 -1.65 -8.86 0.38
N PHE A 26 -0.58 -8.14 0.04
CA PHE A 26 -0.65 -6.88 -0.69
C PHE A 26 -0.29 -7.19 -2.13
N ASP A 27 -1.23 -6.99 -3.03
CA ASP A 27 -0.99 -7.11 -4.46
C ASP A 27 -0.76 -5.71 -5.02
N VAL A 28 0.35 -5.51 -5.75
CA VAL A 28 0.71 -4.23 -6.38
C VAL A 28 0.99 -4.42 -7.86
N ARG A 29 0.93 -3.34 -8.65
CA ARG A 29 1.28 -3.38 -10.08
C ARG A 29 2.78 -3.17 -10.29
N ASP A 30 3.39 -4.01 -11.13
CA ASP A 30 4.72 -3.75 -11.68
C ASP A 30 4.67 -2.64 -12.77
N SER A 31 5.82 -2.31 -13.35
CA SER A 31 5.92 -1.30 -14.42
C SER A 31 5.18 -1.66 -15.71
N ASN A 32 4.90 -2.95 -15.93
CA ASN A 32 4.15 -3.46 -17.08
C ASN A 32 2.66 -3.64 -16.78
N GLY A 33 2.22 -3.29 -15.56
CA GLY A 33 0.85 -3.53 -15.11
C GLY A 33 0.55 -4.97 -14.73
N ALA A 34 1.53 -5.86 -14.59
CA ALA A 34 1.36 -7.19 -14.02
C ALA A 34 1.21 -7.12 -12.50
N TRP A 35 0.50 -8.09 -11.92
CA TRP A 35 0.36 -8.19 -10.47
C TRP A 35 1.61 -8.82 -9.83
N ILE A 36 2.12 -8.19 -8.78
CA ILE A 36 3.11 -8.72 -7.85
C ILE A 36 2.42 -8.92 -6.51
N ARG A 37 2.46 -10.14 -5.98
CA ARG A 37 1.89 -10.49 -4.68
C ARG A 37 2.96 -10.48 -3.59
N ILE A 38 2.75 -9.69 -2.55
CA ILE A 38 3.64 -9.55 -1.40
C ILE A 38 2.95 -10.18 -0.18
N TRP A 39 3.54 -11.24 0.38
CA TRP A 39 3.01 -11.90 1.57
C TRP A 39 3.59 -11.29 2.84
N VAL A 40 2.78 -10.52 3.55
CA VAL A 40 3.18 -9.87 4.80
C VAL A 40 2.76 -10.76 5.98
N LYS A 41 3.74 -11.12 6.81
CA LYS A 41 3.57 -11.94 8.03
C LYS A 41 3.98 -11.17 9.26
N LYS A 42 3.69 -11.72 10.45
CA LYS A 42 4.17 -11.21 11.74
C LYS A 42 5.64 -10.78 11.69
N GLY A 43 5.92 -9.56 12.14
CA GLY A 43 7.24 -8.91 12.10
C GLY A 43 7.56 -8.19 10.78
N GLY A 44 6.72 -8.35 9.75
CA GLY A 44 6.86 -7.65 8.48
C GLY A 44 6.35 -6.22 8.56
N LEU A 45 7.16 -5.28 8.06
CA LEU A 45 6.78 -3.90 7.77
C LEU A 45 6.67 -3.75 6.25
N ILE A 46 5.57 -3.18 5.78
CA ILE A 46 5.41 -2.77 4.38
C ILE A 46 5.08 -1.28 4.33
N VAL A 47 5.73 -0.59 3.39
CA VAL A 47 5.45 0.79 3.00
C VAL A 47 4.99 0.75 1.55
N VAL A 48 3.73 1.07 1.31
CA VAL A 48 3.19 1.16 -0.04
C VAL A 48 3.11 2.64 -0.43
N PRO A 49 3.86 3.07 -1.47
CA PRO A 49 3.98 4.49 -1.80
C PRO A 49 2.65 5.08 -2.28
N ALA A 50 2.46 6.38 -2.02
CA ALA A 50 1.33 7.13 -2.57
C ALA A 50 1.24 6.97 -4.11
N GLY A 51 0.04 6.83 -4.64
CA GLY A 51 -0.21 6.78 -6.08
C GLY A 51 0.05 5.44 -6.79
N ILE A 52 0.52 4.40 -6.11
CA ILE A 52 0.58 3.04 -6.67
C ILE A 52 -0.81 2.39 -6.63
N TYR A 53 -1.14 1.61 -7.67
CA TYR A 53 -2.31 0.74 -7.62
C TYR A 53 -2.01 -0.51 -6.80
N GLN A 54 -2.88 -0.78 -5.83
CA GLN A 54 -2.77 -1.90 -4.92
C GLN A 54 -4.14 -2.51 -4.60
N CYS A 55 -4.13 -3.70 -4.02
CA CYS A 55 -5.22 -4.22 -3.23
C CYS A 55 -4.70 -5.11 -2.09
N PHE A 56 -5.57 -5.36 -1.12
CA PHE A 56 -5.28 -6.21 0.03
C PHE A 56 -6.31 -7.33 0.18
N THR A 57 -5.83 -8.53 0.52
CA THR A 57 -6.67 -9.64 0.96
C THR A 57 -5.98 -10.41 2.08
N LEU A 58 -6.76 -11.05 2.93
CA LEU A 58 -6.22 -12.09 3.82
C LEU A 58 -5.77 -13.30 3.00
N ASP A 59 -4.87 -14.06 3.59
CA ASP A 59 -4.57 -15.41 3.12
C ASP A 59 -5.54 -16.44 3.72
N SER A 60 -5.24 -17.73 3.54
CA SER A 60 -6.08 -18.83 4.01
C SER A 60 -6.28 -18.88 5.54
N SER A 61 -5.44 -18.21 6.33
CA SER A 61 -5.63 -18.14 7.79
C SER A 61 -6.73 -17.15 8.19
N ASN A 62 -7.23 -16.32 7.26
CA ASN A 62 -8.30 -15.35 7.46
C ASN A 62 -8.09 -14.45 8.69
N TYR A 63 -6.84 -14.12 9.01
CA TYR A 63 -6.52 -13.30 10.17
C TYR A 63 -5.22 -12.52 9.99
N ILE A 64 -5.29 -11.21 10.27
CA ILE A 64 -4.13 -10.33 10.43
C ILE A 64 -4.40 -9.31 11.54
N LYS A 65 -3.38 -8.97 12.33
CA LYS A 65 -3.35 -7.81 13.22
C LYS A 65 -2.18 -6.95 12.80
N ALA A 66 -2.41 -5.69 12.43
CA ALA A 66 -1.38 -4.79 11.94
C ALA A 66 -1.52 -3.37 12.50
N ILE A 67 -0.39 -2.76 12.86
CA ILE A 67 -0.30 -1.34 13.20
C ILE A 67 -0.31 -0.54 11.89
N ARG A 68 -1.03 0.59 11.90
CA ARG A 68 -1.02 1.56 10.81
C ARG A 68 -0.17 2.77 11.24
N LEU A 69 0.79 3.16 10.40
CA LEU A 69 1.73 4.24 10.70
C LEU A 69 1.48 5.41 9.73
N PHE A 70 1.49 6.65 10.22
CA PHE A 70 1.29 7.85 9.40
C PHE A 70 2.33 8.92 9.69
N ALA A 71 2.72 9.63 8.64
CA ALA A 71 3.53 10.84 8.74
C ALA A 71 2.69 12.08 9.09
N SER A 72 1.36 12.03 8.99
CA SER A 72 0.46 13.16 9.29
C SER A 72 -0.92 12.65 9.70
N ASP A 73 -1.90 13.54 9.88
CA ASP A 73 -3.28 13.14 10.14
C ASP A 73 -3.81 12.26 9.01
N PRO A 74 -4.31 11.05 9.31
CA PRO A 74 -4.53 10.05 8.27
C PRO A 74 -5.75 10.37 7.40
N ILE A 75 -5.54 10.38 6.09
CA ILE A 75 -6.62 10.40 5.09
C ILE A 75 -6.79 9.00 4.51
N TRP A 76 -7.92 8.35 4.83
CA TRP A 76 -8.20 6.95 4.48
C TRP A 76 -8.85 6.75 3.12
N THR A 77 -8.99 7.81 2.34
CA THR A 77 -9.77 7.76 1.11
C THR A 77 -9.07 6.86 0.09
N ALA A 78 -9.73 5.76 -0.25
CA ALA A 78 -9.36 4.92 -1.38
C ALA A 78 -9.95 5.51 -2.67
N TYR A 79 -9.11 5.66 -3.68
CA TYR A 79 -9.52 6.09 -5.02
C TYR A 79 -9.37 4.92 -5.98
N TYR A 80 -10.48 4.47 -6.54
CA TYR A 80 -10.53 3.26 -7.36
C TYR A 80 -10.13 3.52 -8.81
N ARG A 81 -9.62 2.49 -9.46
CA ARG A 81 -9.31 2.52 -10.89
C ARG A 81 -10.60 2.41 -11.73
N PRO A 82 -10.72 3.11 -12.89
CA PRO A 82 -9.74 3.99 -13.55
C PRO A 82 -9.80 5.46 -13.13
N ASP A 83 -10.82 5.88 -12.37
CA ASP A 83 -11.08 7.30 -12.07
C ASP A 83 -9.91 7.99 -11.33
N ALA A 84 -9.12 7.20 -10.60
CA ALA A 84 -7.94 7.66 -9.88
C ALA A 84 -6.74 8.05 -10.78
N ASP A 85 -6.74 7.73 -12.08
CA ASP A 85 -5.61 8.04 -12.99
C ASP A 85 -5.30 9.54 -13.10
N GLN A 86 -6.28 10.40 -12.81
CA GLN A 86 -6.11 11.86 -12.89
C GLN A 86 -5.52 12.50 -11.65
N LEU A 87 -5.41 11.77 -10.53
CA LEU A 87 -4.96 12.30 -9.26
C LEU A 87 -3.49 12.74 -9.33
N PRO A 88 -3.11 13.88 -8.71
CA PRO A 88 -1.73 14.35 -8.67
C PRO A 88 -0.75 13.30 -8.12
N ALA A 89 -1.11 12.60 -7.04
CA ALA A 89 -0.30 11.54 -6.45
C ALA A 89 0.00 10.41 -7.45
N ARG A 90 -0.98 10.03 -8.29
CA ARG A 90 -0.78 9.02 -9.34
C ARG A 90 0.19 9.50 -10.41
N LYS A 91 0.04 10.74 -10.87
CA LYS A 91 0.93 11.35 -11.87
C LYS A 91 2.36 11.42 -11.36
N GLN A 92 2.55 11.86 -10.11
CA GLN A 92 3.86 11.91 -9.45
C GLN A 92 4.47 10.51 -9.27
N TYR A 93 3.68 9.52 -8.88
CA TYR A 93 4.14 8.13 -8.79
C TYR A 93 4.66 7.62 -10.14
N VAL A 94 3.92 7.87 -11.22
CA VAL A 94 4.33 7.46 -12.58
C VAL A 94 5.56 8.24 -13.05
N GLU A 95 5.70 9.52 -12.72
CA GLU A 95 6.90 10.29 -13.04
C GLU A 95 8.14 9.75 -12.29
N THR A 96 7.95 9.34 -11.03
CA THR A 96 9.04 8.87 -10.16
C THR A 96 9.45 7.43 -10.46
N PHE A 97 8.47 6.53 -10.66
CA PHE A 97 8.69 5.08 -10.75
C PHE A 97 8.26 4.46 -12.09
N GLY A 98 7.52 5.20 -12.92
CA GLY A 98 7.13 4.75 -14.25
C GLY A 98 8.35 4.64 -15.16
N VAL A 99 8.52 3.49 -15.80
CA VAL A 99 9.70 3.22 -16.63
C VAL A 99 9.70 4.14 -17.86
N THR A 100 10.59 5.14 -17.85
CA THR A 100 11.33 5.55 -19.06
C THR A 100 12.73 6.03 -18.69
N LYS A 101 13.70 5.10 -18.69
CA LYS A 101 15.02 5.25 -19.36
C LYS A 101 15.83 3.97 -19.21
N LYS A 102 16.28 3.43 -20.35
CA LYS A 102 17.47 2.56 -20.41
C LYS A 102 18.62 3.31 -19.73
N GLY A 103 19.11 2.75 -18.63
CA GLY A 103 20.37 3.17 -17.99
C GLY A 103 20.29 4.45 -17.17
N VAL A 104 19.81 4.37 -15.94
CA VAL A 104 20.24 5.25 -14.84
C VAL A 104 20.21 4.41 -13.56
N GLY A 105 21.23 4.56 -12.72
CA GLY A 105 21.44 3.76 -11.52
C GLY A 105 20.29 3.88 -10.51
N HIS A 106 20.28 2.95 -9.56
CA HIS A 106 19.38 2.98 -8.40
C HIS A 106 19.68 4.22 -7.55
N ASP A 107 19.05 5.34 -7.87
CA ASP A 107 18.95 6.45 -6.93
C ASP A 107 17.93 6.03 -5.89
N ALA A 108 18.44 5.70 -4.69
CA ALA A 108 17.60 5.44 -3.54
C ALA A 108 16.76 6.71 -3.27
N VAL A 109 15.46 6.62 -3.52
CA VAL A 109 14.52 7.62 -3.01
C VAL A 109 14.51 7.50 -1.49
N ASN A 110 14.69 8.63 -0.79
CA ASN A 110 14.55 8.67 0.65
C ASN A 110 13.09 8.42 1.01
N ALA A 111 12.76 7.17 1.33
CA ALA A 111 11.48 6.80 1.93
C ALA A 111 11.60 6.94 3.46
N ALA A 112 11.31 8.14 3.97
CA ALA A 112 10.74 8.39 5.30
C ALA A 112 10.87 9.88 5.64
N THR A 113 9.79 10.63 5.51
CA THR A 113 9.49 11.64 6.54
C THR A 113 9.14 10.88 7.83
N GLY A 114 9.49 11.42 9.00
CA GLY A 114 9.29 10.74 10.29
C GLY A 114 7.88 10.17 10.49
N VAL A 115 7.77 9.15 11.33
CA VAL A 115 6.47 8.67 11.80
C VAL A 115 5.99 9.64 12.87
N ASP A 116 5.05 10.51 12.53
CA ASP A 116 4.50 11.50 13.45
C ASP A 116 3.33 10.92 14.28
N ARG A 117 2.69 9.84 13.81
CA ARG A 117 1.57 9.19 14.51
C ARG A 117 1.57 7.67 14.33
N ILE A 118 1.37 6.97 15.45
CA ILE A 118 1.17 5.51 15.50
C ILE A 118 -0.28 5.26 15.94
N GLU A 119 -1.07 4.56 15.12
CA GLU A 119 -2.37 4.05 15.54
C GLU A 119 -2.31 2.52 15.61
N GLU A 120 -2.42 1.98 16.82
CA GLU A 120 -2.70 0.56 17.00
C GLU A 120 -4.13 0.30 16.55
N LEU A 121 -4.28 -0.30 15.37
CA LEU A 121 -5.54 -0.89 15.00
C LEU A 121 -5.49 -2.39 15.15
N GLU A 122 -6.33 -2.89 16.04
CA GLU A 122 -6.95 -4.19 15.85
C GLU A 122 -7.94 -4.06 14.69
N THR A 123 -7.44 -3.99 13.45
CA THR A 123 -8.32 -4.27 12.32
C THR A 123 -8.57 -5.77 12.36
N PHE A 124 -9.64 -6.19 13.05
CA PHE A 124 -10.26 -7.47 12.76
C PHE A 124 -10.80 -7.37 11.34
N ILE A 125 -9.95 -7.67 10.36
CA ILE A 125 -10.46 -8.06 9.06
C ILE A 125 -10.95 -9.50 9.25
N GLY A 126 -12.03 -9.67 10.00
CA GLY A 126 -12.75 -10.92 10.11
C GLY A 126 -13.79 -10.96 9.01
N CYS A 127 -13.84 -12.08 8.29
CA CYS A 127 -15.06 -12.43 7.55
C CYS A 127 -16.15 -12.75 8.57
N ASN A 128 -16.95 -11.74 8.94
CA ASN A 128 -18.32 -11.92 9.38
C ASN A 128 -19.21 -11.05 8.49
#